data_AF-A0A9P6J9E1-F1
#
_entry.id   AF-A0A9P6J9E1-F1
#
_cell.length_a   1.000
_cell.length_b   1.000
_cell.length_c   1.000
_cell.angle_alpha   90.00
_cell.angle_beta   90.00
_cell.angle_gamma   90.00
#
_symmetry.space_group_name_H-M   'P 1'
#
loop_
_entity.id
_entity.type
_entity.pdbx_description
1 polymer ?
#
loop_
_entity_poly.entity_id
_entity_poly.type
_entity_poly.pdbx_seq_one_letter_code
_entity_poly.pdbx_strand_id
1 'polypeptide(L)'
;TWKEYALSDSRYLTSDSFVLIMERITAFAWGPLAFYTAYAMYNNLPSRHICQLILSLGQIYGDVLYYATTMVEGSPHCDPHPYYYYFYFGFFNAFWIIIPSILMHNSIKNLYRVMKAAHAVDASAQAKAKKSN
;
A
#
# COMPACT_ATOMS: atom_id res chain seq x y z
N THR A 1 -11.39 1.66 20.83
CA THR A 1 -10.89 1.58 19.45
C THR A 1 -9.49 2.16 19.32
N TRP A 2 -9.21 3.46 19.53
CA TRP A 2 -7.81 3.96 19.57
C TRP A 2 -7.12 3.80 20.93
N LYS A 3 -7.88 3.90 22.02
CA LYS A 3 -7.36 3.75 23.39
C LYS A 3 -6.77 2.36 23.66
N GLU A 4 -7.28 1.33 23.00
CA GLU A 4 -6.81 -0.06 23.14
C GLU A 4 -5.48 -0.25 22.39
N TYR A 5 -5.41 0.24 21.15
CA TYR A 5 -4.20 0.15 20.36
C TYR A 5 -3.06 1.01 20.93
N ALA A 6 -3.42 2.08 21.65
CA ALA A 6 -2.44 2.88 22.36
C ALA A 6 -1.77 2.18 23.56
N LEU A 7 -2.31 1.05 24.02
CA LEU A 7 -1.60 0.16 24.94
C LEU A 7 -0.40 -0.51 24.23
N SER A 8 -0.45 -0.64 22.91
CA SER A 8 0.67 -1.14 22.11
C SER A 8 1.65 -0.03 21.72
N ASP A 9 1.14 1.15 21.38
CA ASP A 9 1.95 2.31 20.99
C ASP A 9 1.32 3.61 21.48
N SER A 10 1.96 4.22 22.48
CA SER A 10 1.49 5.44 23.12
C SER A 10 1.38 6.66 22.18
N ARG A 11 2.07 6.65 21.01
CA ARG A 11 2.01 7.75 20.03
C ARG A 11 0.61 8.04 19.51
N TYR A 12 -0.26 7.03 19.53
CA TYR A 12 -1.67 7.18 19.17
C TYR A 12 -2.50 7.99 20.18
N LEU A 13 -1.99 8.21 21.40
CA LEU A 13 -2.59 9.11 22.40
C LEU A 13 -1.83 10.42 22.55
N THR A 14 -0.52 10.44 22.31
CA THR A 14 0.31 11.64 22.46
C THR A 14 0.38 12.51 21.20
N SER A 15 -0.28 12.10 20.11
CA SER A 15 -0.32 12.85 18.84
C SER A 15 1.07 13.15 18.30
N ASP A 16 1.93 12.13 18.27
CA ASP A 16 3.24 12.23 17.62
C ASP A 16 3.11 12.79 16.20
N SER A 17 4.02 13.69 15.83
CA SER A 17 3.91 14.45 14.59
C SER A 17 3.97 13.56 13.35
N PHE A 18 4.78 12.50 13.37
CA PHE A 18 4.85 11.57 12.25
C PHE A 18 3.57 10.75 12.14
N VAL A 19 3.15 10.09 13.22
CA VAL A 19 1.94 9.24 13.23
C VAL A 19 0.71 10.05 12.83
N LEU A 20 0.55 11.27 13.38
CA LEU A 20 -0.59 12.13 13.07
C LEU A 20 -0.64 12.56 11.60
N ILE A 21 0.50 12.89 10.99
CA ILE A 21 0.56 13.26 9.56
C ILE A 21 0.30 12.03 8.67
N MET A 22 0.93 10.90 8.99
CA MET A 22 0.76 9.65 8.25
C MET A 22 -0.70 9.18 8.26
N GLU A 23 -1.35 9.20 9.41
CA GLU A 23 -2.76 8.83 9.56
C GLU A 23 -3.68 9.79 8.79
N ARG A 24 -3.39 11.10 8.77
CA ARG A 24 -4.14 12.07 7.96
C ARG A 24 -4.01 11.79 6.47
N ILE A 25 -2.79 11.54 5.97
CA ILE A 25 -2.59 11.17 4.57
C ILE A 25 -3.36 9.88 4.26
N THR A 26 -3.32 8.91 5.17
CA THR A 26 -4.04 7.64 5.01
C THR A 26 -5.55 7.86 4.94
N ALA A 27 -6.10 8.68 5.82
CA ALA A 27 -7.52 8.98 5.83
C ALA A 27 -7.97 9.76 4.59
N PHE A 28 -7.24 10.80 4.18
CA PHE A 28 -7.68 11.72 3.13
C PHE A 28 -7.23 11.36 1.71
N ALA A 29 -6.14 10.60 1.55
CA ALA A 29 -5.66 10.15 0.25
C ALA A 29 -5.95 8.65 0.04
N TRP A 30 -5.47 7.79 0.95
CA TRP A 30 -5.60 6.34 0.78
C TRP A 30 -7.03 5.84 0.97
N GLY A 31 -7.81 6.44 1.87
CA GLY A 31 -9.22 6.12 2.08
C GLY A 31 -10.07 6.29 0.81
N PRO A 32 -10.14 7.50 0.22
CA PRO A 32 -10.87 7.71 -1.04
C PRO A 32 -10.33 6.86 -2.20
N LEU A 33 -9.01 6.69 -2.30
CA LEU A 33 -8.40 5.84 -3.33
C LEU A 33 -8.78 4.37 -3.14
N ALA A 34 -8.91 3.87 -1.91
CA ALA A 34 -9.38 2.53 -1.62
C ALA A 34 -10.83 2.33 -2.08
N PHE A 35 -11.72 3.28 -1.79
CA PHE A 35 -13.11 3.23 -2.29
C PHE A 35 -13.17 3.25 -3.82
N TYR A 36 -12.40 4.11 -4.46
CA TYR A 36 -12.32 4.13 -5.93
C TYR A 36 -11.74 2.83 -6.48
N THR A 37 -10.71 2.26 -5.85
CA THR A 37 -10.10 0.99 -6.26
C THR A 37 -11.12 -0.14 -6.17
N ALA A 38 -11.90 -0.21 -5.10
CA ALA A 38 -12.98 -1.19 -4.94
C ALA A 38 -14.06 -1.02 -6.03
N TYR A 39 -14.48 0.21 -6.31
CA TYR A 39 -15.40 0.52 -7.42
C TYR A 39 -14.83 0.09 -8.78
N ALA A 40 -13.56 0.39 -9.06
CA ALA A 40 -12.89 0.02 -10.30
C ALA A 40 -12.73 -1.50 -10.43
N MET A 41 -12.49 -2.21 -9.32
CA MET A 41 -12.47 -3.67 -9.28
C MET A 41 -13.85 -4.26 -9.61
N TYR A 42 -14.91 -3.75 -8.97
CA TYR A 42 -16.28 -4.20 -9.20
C TYR A 42 -16.73 -4.01 -10.65
N ASN A 43 -16.42 -2.86 -11.24
CA ASN A 43 -16.76 -2.54 -12.63
C ASN A 43 -15.72 -3.05 -13.65
N ASN A 44 -14.73 -3.85 -13.23
CA ASN A 44 -13.69 -4.41 -14.09
C ASN A 44 -12.94 -3.36 -14.93
N LEU A 45 -12.73 -2.16 -14.37
CA LEU A 45 -12.05 -1.05 -15.05
C LEU A 45 -10.53 -1.29 -15.10
N PRO A 46 -9.86 -0.95 -16.21
CA PRO A 46 -8.39 -1.07 -16.31
C PRO A 46 -7.65 -0.24 -15.25
N SER A 47 -8.23 0.90 -14.85
CA SER A 47 -7.68 1.79 -13.83
C SER A 47 -7.48 1.12 -12.47
N ARG A 48 -8.19 0.00 -12.18
CA ARG A 48 -8.05 -0.73 -10.92
C ARG A 48 -6.60 -1.12 -10.62
N HIS A 49 -5.82 -1.53 -11.64
CA HIS A 49 -4.46 -2.01 -11.42
C HIS A 49 -3.50 -0.88 -11.09
N ILE A 50 -3.73 0.30 -11.68
CA ILE A 50 -2.97 1.52 -11.39
C ILE A 50 -3.29 2.00 -9.96
N CYS A 51 -4.57 2.11 -9.62
CA CYS A 51 -5.00 2.55 -8.29
C CYS A 51 -4.56 1.58 -7.20
N GLN A 52 -4.70 0.27 -7.42
CA GLN A 52 -4.23 -0.77 -6.51
C GLN A 52 -2.71 -0.70 -6.32
N LEU A 53 -1.94 -0.39 -7.36
CA LEU A 53 -0.49 -0.23 -7.25
C LEU A 53 -0.10 0.98 -6.40
N ILE A 54 -0.69 2.15 -6.67
CA ILE A 54 -0.44 3.38 -5.91
C ILE A 54 -0.84 3.21 -4.45
N LEU A 55 -2.05 2.68 -4.21
CA LEU A 55 -2.55 2.42 -2.86
C LEU A 55 -1.64 1.45 -2.10
N SER A 56 -1.25 0.34 -2.74
CA SER A 56 -0.42 -0.66 -2.09
C SER A 56 0.97 -0.12 -1.75
N LEU A 57 1.57 0.66 -2.64
CA LEU A 57 2.85 1.32 -2.40
C LEU A 57 2.76 2.30 -1.23
N GLY A 58 1.68 3.10 -1.16
CA GLY A 58 1.44 4.04 -0.07
C GLY A 58 1.35 3.35 1.30
N GLN A 59 0.63 2.23 1.37
CA GLN A 59 0.50 1.44 2.62
C GLN A 59 1.84 0.84 3.06
N ILE A 60 2.56 0.19 2.13
CA ILE A 60 3.88 -0.40 2.43
C ILE A 60 4.88 0.68 2.86
N TYR A 61 4.90 1.81 2.16
CA TYR A 61 5.82 2.90 2.48
C TYR A 61 5.53 3.52 3.85
N GLY A 62 4.24 3.76 4.16
CA GLY A 62 3.82 4.26 5.47
C GLY A 62 4.25 3.32 6.60
N ASP A 63 3.99 2.02 6.45
CA ASP A 63 4.28 1.03 7.48
C ASP A 63 5.80 0.82 7.66
N VAL A 64 6.57 0.81 6.55
CA VAL A 64 8.05 0.78 6.63
C VAL A 64 8.59 1.98 7.39
N LEU A 65 8.07 3.19 7.14
CA LEU A 65 8.47 4.38 7.90
C LEU A 65 8.07 4.28 9.37
N TYR A 66 6.86 3.78 9.67
CA TYR A 66 6.38 3.58 11.03
C TYR A 66 7.26 2.62 11.83
N TYR A 67 7.62 1.47 11.26
CA TYR A 67 8.56 0.55 11.91
C TYR A 67 9.96 1.15 12.03
N ALA A 68 10.47 1.78 10.97
CA ALA A 68 11.82 2.34 10.95
C ALA A 68 12.01 3.42 12.02
N THR A 69 11.07 4.37 12.17
CA THR A 69 11.15 5.40 13.21
C THR A 69 11.11 4.77 14.60
N THR A 70 10.22 3.80 14.83
CA THR A 70 10.13 3.08 16.10
C THR A 70 11.42 2.33 16.45
N MET A 71 12.06 1.69 15.47
CA MET A 71 13.32 0.97 15.70
C MET A 71 14.48 1.92 15.95
N VAL A 72 14.56 3.04 15.24
CA VAL A 72 15.60 4.07 15.42
C VAL A 72 15.51 4.73 16.81
N GLU A 73 14.29 4.97 17.29
CA GLU A 73 14.06 5.55 18.62
C GLU A 73 14.31 4.54 19.76
N GLY A 74 14.49 3.26 19.46
CA GLY A 74 14.60 2.19 20.46
C GLY A 74 13.24 1.77 21.05
N SER A 75 12.16 1.98 20.31
CA SER A 75 10.78 1.64 20.67
C SER A 75 10.30 2.16 22.04
N PRO A 76 10.60 3.41 22.43
CA PRO A 76 10.29 3.93 23.77
C PRO A 76 8.78 4.09 24.01
N HIS A 77 8.01 4.10 22.92
CA HIS A 77 6.57 4.28 22.92
C HIS A 77 5.78 2.97 22.97
N CYS A 78 6.45 1.84 22.74
CA CYS A 78 5.84 0.53 22.77
C CYS A 78 5.80 -0.03 24.18
N ASP A 79 4.74 -0.75 24.51
CA ASP A 79 4.65 -1.43 25.80
C ASP A 79 5.69 -2.59 25.85
N PRO A 80 6.47 -2.71 26.94
CA PRO A 80 7.52 -3.70 27.06
C PRO A 80 6.98 -5.14 27.22
N HIS A 81 5.69 -5.31 27.50
CA HIS A 81 5.07 -6.61 27.61
C HIS A 81 5.04 -7.30 26.22
N PRO A 82 5.61 -8.51 26.08
CA PRO A 82 5.78 -9.17 24.78
C PRO A 82 4.49 -9.33 23.97
N TYR A 83 3.35 -9.52 24.64
CA TYR A 83 2.04 -9.59 23.98
C TYR A 83 1.72 -8.31 23.18
N TYR A 84 1.83 -7.12 23.78
CA TYR A 84 1.52 -5.88 23.07
C TYR A 84 2.58 -5.57 22.01
N TYR A 85 3.85 -5.80 22.31
CA TYR A 85 4.92 -5.56 21.35
C TYR A 85 4.86 -6.46 20.10
N TYR A 86 4.85 -7.78 20.28
CA TYR A 86 4.93 -8.69 19.13
C TYR A 86 3.58 -8.93 18.46
N PHE A 87 2.50 -9.03 19.24
CA PHE A 87 1.18 -9.32 18.69
C PHE A 87 0.46 -8.07 18.21
N TYR A 88 0.40 -7.01 19.02
CA TYR A 88 -0.29 -5.80 18.57
C TYR A 88 0.55 -4.99 17.59
N PHE A 89 1.76 -4.63 17.97
CA PHE A 89 2.62 -3.81 17.14
C PHE A 89 3.21 -4.60 15.95
N GLY A 90 3.65 -5.84 16.13
CA GLY A 90 4.17 -6.66 15.03
C GLY A 90 3.08 -7.25 14.13
N PHE A 91 2.22 -8.10 14.68
CA PHE A 91 1.32 -8.93 13.88
C PHE A 91 0.17 -8.15 13.22
N PHE A 92 -0.49 -7.21 13.90
CA PHE A 92 -1.60 -6.48 13.27
C PHE A 92 -1.14 -5.54 12.13
N ASN A 93 0.02 -4.89 12.27
CA ASN A 93 0.56 -4.08 11.18
C ASN A 93 1.07 -4.93 10.01
N ALA A 94 1.49 -6.18 10.24
CA ALA A 94 1.93 -7.07 9.15
C ALA A 94 0.88 -7.26 8.04
N PHE A 95 -0.43 -7.12 8.35
CA PHE A 95 -1.48 -7.14 7.33
C PHE A 95 -1.36 -6.01 6.31
N TRP A 96 -0.89 -4.82 6.74
CA TRP A 96 -0.65 -3.65 5.90
C TRP A 96 0.63 -3.71 5.08
N ILE A 97 1.46 -4.74 5.30
CA ILE A 97 2.57 -5.06 4.40
C ILE A 97 2.18 -6.22 3.47
N ILE A 98 1.68 -7.32 4.02
CA ILE A 98 1.49 -8.58 3.28
C ILE A 98 0.39 -8.44 2.22
N ILE A 99 -0.78 -7.93 2.60
CA ILE A 99 -1.93 -7.83 1.67
C ILE A 99 -1.61 -6.85 0.54
N PRO A 100 -1.14 -5.61 0.81
CA PRO A 100 -0.68 -4.70 -0.24
C PRO A 100 0.41 -5.28 -1.13
N SER A 101 1.36 -6.04 -0.59
CA SER A 101 2.43 -6.64 -1.39
C SER A 101 1.89 -7.65 -2.42
N ILE A 102 0.95 -8.50 -2.01
CA ILE A 102 0.30 -9.47 -2.91
C ILE A 102 -0.50 -8.74 -3.98
N LEU A 103 -1.28 -7.72 -3.58
CA LEU A 103 -2.07 -6.91 -4.50
C LEU A 103 -1.18 -6.17 -5.51
N MET A 104 -0.08 -5.58 -5.05
CA MET A 104 0.88 -4.89 -5.91
C MET A 104 1.51 -5.86 -6.92
N HIS A 105 1.97 -7.04 -6.47
CA HIS A 105 2.53 -8.07 -7.36
C HIS A 105 1.53 -8.48 -8.45
N ASN A 106 0.27 -8.72 -8.07
CA ASN A 106 -0.78 -9.08 -9.01
C ASN A 106 -1.05 -7.97 -10.04
N SER A 107 -1.08 -6.70 -9.61
CA SER A 107 -1.25 -5.57 -10.53
C SER A 107 -0.07 -5.40 -11.49
N ILE A 108 1.17 -5.47 -10.99
CA ILE A 108 2.38 -5.39 -11.83
C ILE A 108 2.37 -6.47 -12.90
N LYS A 109 2.09 -7.72 -12.52
CA LYS A 109 2.04 -8.85 -13.44
C LYS A 109 1.01 -8.65 -14.56
N ASN A 110 -0.17 -8.13 -14.22
CA ASN A 110 -1.21 -7.87 -15.22
C ASN A 110 -0.85 -6.69 -16.13
N LEU A 111 -0.35 -5.59 -15.57
CA LEU A 111 0.11 -4.43 -16.35
C LEU A 111 1.22 -4.83 -17.33
N TYR A 112 2.21 -5.59 -16.86
CA TYR A 112 3.31 -6.07 -17.72
C TYR A 112 2.82 -6.94 -18.88
N ARG A 113 1.84 -7.84 -18.62
CA ARG A 113 1.24 -8.68 -19.67
C ARG A 113 0.54 -7.83 -20.73
N VAL A 114 -0.25 -6.85 -20.31
CA VAL A 114 -0.97 -5.95 -21.24
C VAL A 114 0.01 -5.11 -22.05
N MET A 115 1.04 -4.54 -21.41
CA MET A 115 2.08 -3.77 -22.10
C MET A 115 2.82 -4.61 -23.15
N LYS A 116 3.20 -5.85 -22.80
CA LYS A 116 3.85 -6.76 -23.74
C LYS A 116 2.96 -7.07 -24.96
N ALA A 117 1.66 -7.27 -24.73
CA ALA A 117 0.70 -7.51 -25.82
C ALA A 117 0.55 -6.28 -26.72
N ALA A 118 0.44 -5.08 -26.13
CA ALA A 118 0.36 -3.83 -26.88
C ALA A 118 1.58 -3.62 -27.78
N HIS A 119 2.79 -3.81 -27.25
CA HIS A 119 4.03 -3.69 -28.04
C HIS A 119 4.09 -4.67 -29.23
N ALA A 120 3.56 -5.89 -29.08
CA ALA A 120 3.53 -6.87 -30.17
C ALA A 120 2.55 -6.46 -31.29
N VAL A 121 1.41 -5.86 -30.92
CA VAL A 121 0.44 -5.31 -31.87
C VAL A 121 1.06 -4.14 -32.63
N ASP A 122 1.71 -3.21 -31.93
CA ASP A 122 2.36 -2.05 -32.53
C ASP A 122 3.47 -2.46 -33.51
N ALA A 123 4.31 -3.43 -33.14
CA ALA A 123 5.35 -3.97 -34.00
C ALA A 123 4.78 -4.61 -35.28
N SER A 124 3.67 -5.35 -35.14
CA SER A 124 2.97 -5.98 -36.28
C SER A 124 2.35 -4.95 -37.21
N ALA A 125 1.78 -3.86 -36.66
CA ALA A 125 1.23 -2.76 -37.44
C ALA A 125 2.32 -2.02 -38.24
N GLN A 126 3.46 -1.74 -37.61
CA GLN A 126 4.62 -1.12 -38.27
C GLN A 126 5.18 -2.01 -39.39
N ALA A 127 5.29 -3.32 -39.17
CA ALA A 127 5.76 -4.26 -40.18
C ALA A 127 4.82 -4.33 -41.40
N LYS A 128 3.50 -4.21 -41.20
CA LYS A 128 2.52 -4.14 -42.29
C LYS A 128 2.65 -2.83 -43.08
N ALA A 129 2.75 -1.69 -42.40
CA ALA A 129 2.92 -0.39 -43.04
C ALA A 129 4.20 -0.30 -43.90
N LYS A 130 5.29 -0.96 -43.45
CA LYS A 130 6.54 -1.03 -44.21
C LYS A 130 6.44 -1.92 -45.46
N LYS A 131 5.53 -2.89 -45.50
CA LYS A 131 5.31 -3.76 -46.66
C LYS A 131 4.36 -3.16 -47.70
N SER A 132 3.56 -2.16 -47.32
CA SER A 132 2.62 -1.47 -48.21
C SER A 132 3.20 -0.22 -48.90
N ASN A 133 4.40 0.19 -48.51
CA ASN A 133 5.22 1.22 -49.18
C ASN A 133 6.29 0.54 -50.03
#